data_AF-A0A0N5A6C6-F1
#
_entry.id   AF-A0A0N5A6C6-F1
#
_cell.length_a   1.000
_cell.length_b   1.000
_cell.length_c   1.000
_cell.angle_alpha   90.00
_cell.angle_beta   90.00
_cell.angle_gamma   90.00
#
_symmetry.space_group_name_H-M   'P 1'
#
loop_
_entity.id
_entity.type
_entity.pdbx_description
1 polymer ?
#
loop_
_entity_poly.entity_id
_entity_poly.type
_entity_poly.pdbx_seq_one_letter_code
_entity_poly.pdbx_strand_id
1 'polypeptide(L)'
;MENFFILYILICIYLVYEVKNPNAHFHSSFVIHFTFNAFFDLLSTVCVLVFRRLPQWELATEYFLTHQSAAKAYKVLFFQSMAITICGNIIMASNRFFALYNPLNYKRIWNVKISFIIIIFQVLICYASYIHILCAKTVFKYDNQSQSYNFSTPDKTLSLTNNGVLLFFCIFGIIMLSVMNFLISLKFKHIFNKDDHNKYGSQITMLIFMCLTTLFLIITSVQLVVRSIAIDTNNTFMKYTMNNYFFYSIPILNTLQPYLILILSHQLRKDVLKFLCSIPHKKICTSNGDKVKAISLNDHNNNVMRK
;
A
#
# COMPACT_ATOMS: atom_id res chain seq x y z
N MET A 1 -13.25 10.26 2.49
CA MET A 1 -12.15 9.44 1.94
C MET A 1 -10.85 10.23 1.85
N GLU A 2 -10.90 11.50 1.46
CA GLU A 2 -9.73 12.38 1.24
C GLU A 2 -8.77 12.48 2.44
N ASN A 3 -9.30 12.66 3.66
CA ASN A 3 -8.48 12.72 4.87
C ASN A 3 -7.65 11.44 5.11
N PHE A 4 -8.16 10.28 4.66
CA PHE A 4 -7.43 9.03 4.82
C PHE A 4 -6.21 8.94 3.89
N PHE A 5 -6.31 9.54 2.69
CA PHE A 5 -5.23 9.56 1.72
C PHE A 5 -4.08 10.50 2.11
N ILE A 6 -4.39 11.65 2.70
CA ILE A 6 -3.36 12.60 3.14
C ILE A 6 -2.48 11.95 4.21
N LEU A 7 -3.09 11.29 5.19
CA LEU A 7 -2.34 10.59 6.23
C LEU A 7 -1.56 9.39 5.69
N TYR A 8 -2.12 8.65 4.73
CA TYR A 8 -1.42 7.58 4.02
C TYR A 8 -0.13 8.09 3.35
N ILE A 9 -0.24 9.16 2.55
CA ILE A 9 0.90 9.78 1.85
C ILE A 9 1.96 10.23 2.86
N LEU A 10 1.53 10.82 3.97
CA LEU A 10 2.44 11.30 5.00
C LEU A 10 3.23 10.17 5.66
N ILE A 11 2.57 9.05 5.98
CA ILE A 11 3.23 7.85 6.51
C ILE A 11 4.25 7.30 5.52
N CYS A 12 3.92 7.30 4.22
CA CYS A 12 4.83 6.83 3.18
C CYS A 12 6.07 7.72 3.07
N ILE A 13 5.89 9.05 3.04
CA ILE A 13 7.00 10.02 3.02
C ILE A 13 7.91 9.82 4.24
N TYR A 14 7.31 9.67 5.42
CA TYR A 14 8.05 9.43 6.66
C TYR A 14 8.86 8.13 6.59
N LEU A 15 8.27 7.02 6.15
CA LEU A 15 8.98 5.74 6.08
C LEU A 15 10.11 5.74 5.04
N VAL A 16 9.93 6.43 3.90
CA VAL A 16 11.00 6.66 2.92
C VAL A 16 12.16 7.46 3.53
N TYR A 17 11.85 8.47 4.35
CA TYR A 17 12.87 9.21 5.09
C TYR A 17 13.60 8.31 6.09
N GLU A 18 12.89 7.41 6.78
CA GLU A 18 13.47 6.50 7.77
C GLU A 18 14.45 5.48 7.15
N VAL A 19 14.22 5.01 5.91
CA VAL A 19 15.16 4.12 5.20
C VAL A 19 16.59 4.66 5.15
N LYS A 20 16.74 5.98 5.08
CA LYS A 20 18.05 6.64 4.96
C LYS A 20 18.78 6.79 6.29
N ASN A 21 18.12 6.52 7.43
CA ASN A 21 18.69 6.72 8.75
C ASN A 21 19.26 5.40 9.33
N PRO A 22 20.50 5.39 9.86
CA PRO A 22 21.15 4.19 10.38
C PRO A 22 20.54 3.66 11.69
N ASN A 23 19.71 4.44 12.38
CA ASN A 23 19.00 4.05 13.60
C ASN A 23 17.60 3.47 13.31
N ALA A 24 17.36 2.96 12.10
CA ALA A 24 16.04 2.50 11.68
C ALA A 24 15.51 1.39 12.60
N HIS A 25 14.30 1.58 13.12
CA HIS A 25 13.65 0.62 14.00
C HIS A 25 13.07 -0.57 13.21
N PHE A 26 12.80 -0.36 11.93
CA PHE A 26 12.26 -1.38 11.04
C PHE A 26 13.37 -2.09 10.26
N HIS A 27 13.20 -3.39 10.07
CA HIS A 27 14.09 -4.16 9.22
C HIS A 27 14.02 -3.65 7.77
N SER A 28 15.16 -3.47 7.10
CA SER A 28 15.21 -2.84 5.78
C SER A 28 14.33 -3.54 4.74
N SER A 29 14.22 -4.87 4.79
CA SER A 29 13.33 -5.63 3.89
C SER A 29 11.87 -5.24 4.04
N PHE A 30 11.40 -5.04 5.27
CA PHE A 30 10.03 -4.63 5.55
C PHE A 30 9.77 -3.25 4.96
N VAL A 31 10.69 -2.31 5.16
CA VAL A 31 10.52 -0.94 4.65
C VAL A 31 10.56 -0.89 3.13
N ILE A 32 11.42 -1.68 2.49
CA ILE A 32 11.49 -1.79 1.02
C ILE A 32 10.16 -2.28 0.45
N HIS A 33 9.63 -3.41 0.94
CA HIS A 33 8.35 -3.93 0.46
C HIS A 33 7.19 -3.02 0.79
N PHE A 34 7.18 -2.44 1.99
CA PHE A 34 6.13 -1.51 2.41
C PHE A 34 6.09 -0.28 1.50
N THR A 35 7.24 0.35 1.26
CA THR A 35 7.34 1.55 0.42
C THR A 35 6.94 1.25 -1.02
N PHE A 36 7.41 0.12 -1.56
CA PHE A 36 7.07 -0.31 -2.90
C PHE A 36 5.57 -0.56 -3.05
N ASN A 37 4.98 -1.33 -2.11
CA ASN A 37 3.54 -1.58 -2.11
C ASN A 37 2.76 -0.28 -2.00
N ALA A 38 3.22 0.64 -1.16
CA ALA A 38 2.54 1.90 -0.96
C ALA A 38 2.52 2.82 -2.17
N PHE A 39 3.58 2.80 -2.98
CA PHE A 39 3.60 3.46 -4.28
C PHE A 39 2.50 2.90 -5.21
N PHE A 40 2.36 1.57 -5.28
CA PHE A 40 1.35 0.92 -6.13
C PHE A 40 -0.08 1.04 -5.59
N ASP A 41 -0.25 1.11 -4.28
CA ASP A 41 -1.53 1.41 -3.63
C ASP A 41 -2.01 2.82 -3.96
N LEU A 42 -1.09 3.79 -3.96
CA LEU A 42 -1.37 5.15 -4.41
C LEU A 42 -1.67 5.18 -5.91
N LEU A 43 -0.85 4.52 -6.73
CA LEU A 43 -1.05 4.45 -8.17
C LEU A 43 -2.40 3.81 -8.52
N SER A 44 -2.76 2.70 -7.88
CA SER A 44 -4.04 2.02 -8.12
C SER A 44 -5.23 2.89 -7.69
N THR A 45 -5.11 3.61 -6.57
CA THR A 45 -6.11 4.62 -6.17
C THR A 45 -6.25 5.72 -7.22
N VAL A 46 -5.13 6.30 -7.67
CA VAL A 46 -5.14 7.35 -8.71
C VAL A 46 -5.79 6.81 -9.98
N CYS A 47 -5.49 5.56 -10.36
CA CYS A 47 -6.13 4.92 -11.50
C CYS A 47 -7.66 4.77 -11.32
N VAL A 48 -8.13 4.40 -10.13
CA VAL A 48 -9.57 4.36 -9.81
C VAL A 48 -10.19 5.75 -9.86
N LEU A 49 -9.53 6.77 -9.31
CA LEU A 49 -10.01 8.14 -9.35
C LEU A 49 -10.13 8.65 -10.80
N VAL A 50 -9.05 8.52 -11.58
CA VAL A 50 -8.95 9.06 -12.94
C VAL A 50 -9.84 8.30 -13.92
N PHE A 51 -9.80 6.97 -13.93
CA PHE A 51 -10.49 6.17 -14.96
C PHE A 51 -11.91 5.75 -14.57
N ARG A 52 -12.35 6.00 -13.33
CA ARG A 52 -13.71 5.65 -12.89
C ARG A 52 -14.46 6.82 -12.28
N ARG A 53 -13.90 7.48 -11.27
CA ARG A 53 -14.61 8.56 -10.56
C ARG A 53 -14.76 9.83 -11.38
N LEU A 54 -13.70 10.28 -12.06
CA LEU A 54 -13.80 11.46 -12.93
C LEU A 54 -14.88 11.28 -14.02
N PRO A 55 -14.90 10.16 -14.79
CA PRO A 55 -16.00 9.88 -15.72
C PRO A 55 -17.40 9.84 -15.09
N GLN A 56 -17.53 9.31 -13.88
CA GLN A 56 -18.81 9.26 -13.14
C GLN A 56 -19.30 10.64 -12.71
N TRP A 57 -18.39 11.58 -12.47
CA TRP A 57 -18.71 12.98 -12.17
C TRP A 57 -18.83 13.84 -13.44
N GLU A 58 -18.83 13.20 -14.61
CA GLU A 58 -18.83 13.85 -15.92
C GLU A 58 -17.64 14.80 -16.15
N LEU A 59 -16.59 14.68 -15.33
CA LEU A 59 -15.36 15.47 -15.44
C LEU A 59 -14.40 14.84 -16.44
N ALA A 60 -13.79 15.68 -17.28
CA ALA A 60 -12.84 15.28 -18.32
C ALA A 60 -13.38 14.24 -19.33
N THR A 61 -14.70 14.11 -19.45
CA THR A 61 -15.37 13.17 -20.38
C THR A 61 -15.01 13.46 -21.83
N GLU A 62 -15.00 14.74 -22.24
CA GLU A 62 -14.61 15.16 -23.59
C GLU A 62 -13.16 14.76 -23.91
N TYR A 63 -12.24 14.92 -22.95
CA TYR A 63 -10.86 14.47 -23.11
C TYR A 63 -10.79 12.94 -23.32
N PHE A 64 -11.52 12.17 -22.54
CA PHE A 64 -11.56 10.71 -22.66
C PHE A 64 -12.23 10.21 -23.95
N LEU A 65 -13.18 10.96 -24.51
CA LEU A 65 -13.81 10.65 -25.79
C LEU A 65 -12.87 10.94 -26.98
N THR A 66 -12.10 12.01 -26.90
CA THR A 66 -11.25 12.50 -28.01
C THR A 66 -9.86 11.85 -28.02
N HIS A 67 -9.27 11.56 -26.87
CA HIS A 67 -7.87 11.13 -26.77
C HIS A 67 -7.72 9.63 -26.49
N GLN A 68 -7.22 8.88 -27.48
CA GLN A 68 -6.93 7.44 -27.33
C GLN A 68 -5.82 7.14 -26.30
N SER A 69 -5.01 8.13 -25.92
CA SER A 69 -3.96 7.99 -24.90
C SER A 69 -4.54 7.53 -23.56
N ALA A 70 -5.71 8.02 -23.17
CA ALA A 70 -6.36 7.63 -21.92
C ALA A 70 -6.78 6.14 -21.93
N ALA A 71 -7.32 5.67 -23.06
CA ALA A 71 -7.66 4.25 -23.22
C ALA A 71 -6.41 3.36 -23.17
N LYS A 72 -5.28 3.79 -23.75
CA LYS A 72 -4.00 3.08 -23.64
C LYS A 72 -3.48 3.06 -22.20
N ALA A 73 -3.52 4.19 -21.50
CA ALA A 73 -3.11 4.28 -20.10
C ALA A 73 -3.97 3.39 -19.20
N TYR A 74 -5.30 3.38 -19.41
CA TYR A 74 -6.22 2.50 -18.70
C TYR A 74 -5.85 1.01 -18.84
N LYS A 75 -5.54 0.54 -20.06
CA LYS A 75 -5.15 -0.85 -20.33
C LYS A 75 -3.86 -1.27 -19.61
N VAL A 76 -2.91 -0.35 -19.49
CA VAL A 76 -1.57 -0.63 -18.97
C VAL A 76 -1.52 -0.51 -17.45
N LEU A 77 -2.25 0.45 -16.89
CA LEU A 77 -2.12 0.82 -15.47
C LEU A 77 -3.21 0.20 -14.59
N PHE A 78 -4.45 0.11 -15.08
CA PHE A 78 -5.60 -0.12 -14.19
C PHE A 78 -5.57 -1.50 -13.54
N PHE A 79 -5.58 -2.58 -14.32
CA PHE A 79 -5.64 -3.94 -13.77
C PHE A 79 -4.31 -4.39 -13.14
N GLN A 80 -3.20 -3.98 -13.76
CA GLN A 80 -1.85 -4.33 -13.34
C GLN A 80 -1.53 -3.71 -11.97
N SER A 81 -1.86 -2.43 -11.74
CA SER A 81 -1.64 -1.79 -10.44
C SER A 81 -2.45 -2.46 -9.33
N MET A 82 -3.72 -2.80 -9.58
CA MET A 82 -4.55 -3.53 -8.61
C MET A 82 -3.99 -4.91 -8.28
N ALA A 83 -3.53 -5.66 -9.28
CA ALA A 83 -2.93 -6.97 -9.04
C ALA A 83 -1.60 -6.87 -8.29
N ILE A 84 -0.77 -5.87 -8.61
CA ILE A 84 0.49 -5.61 -7.89
C ILE A 84 0.20 -5.30 -6.43
N THR A 85 -0.78 -4.45 -6.14
CA THR A 85 -1.24 -4.13 -4.78
C THR A 85 -1.69 -5.38 -4.02
N ILE A 86 -2.52 -6.24 -4.62
CA ILE A 86 -2.98 -7.48 -3.97
C ILE A 86 -1.79 -8.43 -3.72
N CYS A 87 -0.92 -8.60 -4.71
CA CYS A 87 0.28 -9.42 -4.58
C CYS A 87 1.24 -8.87 -3.51
N GLY A 88 1.40 -7.55 -3.43
CA GLY A 88 2.23 -6.89 -2.43
C GLY A 88 1.68 -7.03 -1.02
N ASN A 89 0.35 -7.00 -0.85
CA ASN A 89 -0.29 -7.32 0.42
C ASN A 89 0.00 -8.76 0.87
N ILE A 90 0.01 -9.73 -0.06
CA ILE A 90 0.36 -11.13 0.23
C ILE A 90 1.85 -11.25 0.63
N ILE A 91 2.74 -10.59 -0.11
CA ILE A 91 4.19 -10.57 0.18
C ILE A 91 4.45 -9.95 1.55
N MET A 92 3.78 -8.83 1.88
CA MET A 92 3.92 -8.17 3.17
C MET A 92 3.38 -9.01 4.33
N ALA A 93 2.25 -9.70 4.15
CA ALA A 93 1.75 -10.66 5.14
C ALA A 93 2.75 -11.81 5.34
N SER A 94 3.33 -12.31 4.25
CA SER A 94 4.37 -13.35 4.28
C SER A 94 5.63 -12.87 5.02
N ASN A 95 6.09 -11.65 4.76
CA ASN A 95 7.23 -11.05 5.45
C ASN A 95 7.00 -11.00 6.97
N ARG A 96 5.82 -10.54 7.40
CA ARG A 96 5.43 -10.51 8.83
C ARG A 96 5.32 -11.91 9.42
N PHE A 97 4.76 -12.86 8.67
CA PHE A 97 4.72 -14.27 9.08
C PHE A 97 6.12 -14.78 9.43
N PHE A 98 7.11 -14.58 8.55
CA PHE A 98 8.48 -15.04 8.84
C PHE A 98 9.11 -14.31 10.02
N ALA A 99 8.85 -13.01 10.17
CA ALA A 99 9.33 -12.23 11.32
C ALA A 99 8.80 -12.77 12.65
N LEU A 100 7.54 -13.21 12.69
CA LEU A 100 6.90 -13.79 13.88
C LEU A 100 7.27 -15.26 14.09
N TYR A 101 7.20 -16.05 13.03
CA TYR A 101 7.34 -17.50 13.10
C TYR A 101 8.79 -17.93 13.30
N ASN A 102 9.76 -17.27 12.67
CA ASN A 102 11.18 -17.61 12.85
C ASN A 102 12.09 -16.37 12.74
N PRO A 103 12.23 -15.60 13.84
CA PRO A 103 13.04 -14.37 13.85
C PRO A 103 14.51 -14.57 13.46
N LEU A 104 15.09 -15.74 13.78
CA LEU A 104 16.49 -16.05 13.46
C LEU A 104 16.67 -16.22 11.94
N ASN A 105 15.80 -17.01 11.31
CA ASN A 105 15.86 -17.22 9.86
C ASN A 105 15.34 -16.02 9.07
N TYR A 106 14.51 -15.16 9.67
CA TYR A 106 13.97 -13.97 9.02
C TYR A 106 15.06 -13.08 8.45
N LYS A 107 16.10 -12.74 9.23
CA LYS A 107 17.21 -11.88 8.76
C LYS A 107 17.98 -12.50 7.59
N ARG A 108 18.07 -13.83 7.53
CA ARG A 108 18.76 -14.56 6.46
C ARG A 108 17.92 -14.58 5.17
N ILE A 109 16.63 -14.88 5.30
CA ILE A 109 15.70 -15.04 4.17
C ILE A 109 15.29 -13.68 3.60
N TRP A 110 15.00 -12.70 4.46
CA TRP A 110 14.49 -11.39 4.07
C TRP A 110 15.59 -10.34 4.15
N ASN A 111 16.65 -10.51 3.36
CA ASN A 111 17.66 -9.48 3.17
C ASN A 111 17.29 -8.53 2.02
N VAL A 112 18.00 -7.40 1.92
CA VAL A 112 17.74 -6.35 0.92
C VAL A 112 17.78 -6.87 -0.51
N LYS A 113 18.75 -7.73 -0.84
CA LYS A 113 18.90 -8.29 -2.21
C LYS A 113 17.69 -9.15 -2.58
N ILE A 114 17.28 -10.04 -1.67
CA ILE A 114 16.12 -10.91 -1.88
C ILE A 114 14.84 -10.06 -1.98
N SER A 115 14.70 -9.00 -1.18
CA SER A 115 13.55 -8.10 -1.27
C SER A 115 13.39 -7.45 -2.66
N PHE A 116 14.48 -6.96 -3.26
CA PHE A 116 14.42 -6.42 -4.62
C PHE A 116 14.08 -7.49 -5.67
N ILE A 117 14.63 -8.70 -5.54
CA ILE A 117 14.30 -9.83 -6.42
C ILE A 117 12.80 -10.15 -6.36
N ILE A 118 12.23 -10.25 -5.16
CA ILE A 118 10.80 -10.49 -4.96
C ILE A 118 9.95 -9.39 -5.62
N ILE A 119 10.34 -8.12 -5.48
CA ILE A 119 9.64 -6.99 -6.13
C ILE A 119 9.69 -7.10 -7.66
N ILE A 120 10.85 -7.41 -8.23
CA ILE A 120 10.97 -7.58 -9.69
C ILE A 120 10.04 -8.70 -10.16
N PHE A 121 10.03 -9.85 -9.48
CA PHE A 121 9.13 -10.95 -9.82
C PHE A 121 7.65 -10.58 -9.64
N GLN A 122 7.29 -9.85 -8.58
CA GLN A 122 5.93 -9.35 -8.36
C GLN A 122 5.46 -8.52 -9.57
N VAL A 123 6.27 -7.56 -10.03
CA VAL A 123 5.94 -6.72 -11.20
C VAL A 123 5.82 -7.58 -12.45
N LEU A 124 6.81 -8.43 -12.73
CA LEU A 124 6.83 -9.26 -13.93
C LEU A 124 5.61 -10.19 -14.00
N ILE A 125 5.29 -10.89 -12.91
CA ILE A 125 4.15 -11.80 -12.85
C ILE A 125 2.84 -11.03 -13.08
N CYS A 126 2.62 -9.92 -12.35
CA CYS A 126 1.38 -9.16 -12.48
C CYS A 126 1.21 -8.54 -13.88
N TYR A 127 2.28 -8.02 -14.51
CA TYR A 127 2.19 -7.50 -15.87
C TYR A 127 2.00 -8.61 -16.91
N ALA A 128 2.72 -9.73 -16.77
CA ALA A 128 2.60 -10.87 -17.69
C ALA A 128 1.18 -11.46 -17.65
N SER A 129 0.54 -11.54 -16.48
CA SER A 129 -0.84 -12.02 -16.34
C SER A 129 -1.89 -11.17 -17.06
N TYR A 130 -1.55 -9.94 -17.46
CA TYR A 130 -2.45 -9.02 -18.16
C TYR A 130 -1.98 -8.64 -19.56
N ILE A 131 -1.03 -9.39 -20.13
CA ILE A 131 -0.52 -9.10 -21.48
C ILE A 131 -1.62 -9.13 -22.55
N HIS A 132 -2.65 -9.98 -22.36
CA HIS A 132 -3.80 -10.07 -23.27
C HIS A 132 -4.64 -8.79 -23.33
N ILE A 133 -4.64 -7.96 -22.29
CA ILE A 133 -5.37 -6.67 -22.28
C ILE A 133 -4.73 -5.68 -23.27
N LEU A 134 -3.42 -5.75 -23.49
CA LEU A 134 -2.72 -4.80 -24.35
C LEU A 134 -3.25 -4.86 -25.79
N CYS A 135 -3.63 -6.05 -26.25
CA CYS A 135 -4.21 -6.30 -27.57
C CYS A 135 -5.73 -6.05 -27.63
N ALA A 136 -6.42 -5.95 -26.49
CA ALA A 136 -7.88 -5.81 -26.44
C ALA A 136 -8.36 -4.44 -26.96
N LYS A 137 -9.54 -4.35 -27.58
CA LYS A 137 -10.17 -3.03 -27.83
C LYS A 137 -10.77 -2.49 -26.53
N THR A 138 -10.44 -1.26 -26.16
CA THR A 138 -11.07 -0.57 -25.02
C THR A 138 -11.89 0.58 -25.56
N VAL A 139 -13.13 0.70 -25.12
CA VAL A 139 -14.04 1.78 -25.50
C VAL A 139 -14.44 2.58 -24.27
N PHE A 140 -14.48 3.90 -24.42
CA PHE A 140 -15.10 4.80 -23.46
C PHE A 140 -16.49 5.12 -23.98
N LYS A 141 -17.52 4.67 -23.26
CA LYS A 141 -18.92 4.83 -23.71
C LYS A 141 -19.84 5.21 -22.56
N TYR A 142 -20.89 5.94 -22.90
CA TYR A 142 -22.00 6.19 -22.00
C TYR A 142 -22.81 4.90 -21.81
N ASP A 143 -23.22 4.63 -20.57
CA ASP A 143 -24.08 3.51 -20.24
C ASP A 143 -25.40 4.03 -19.67
N ASN A 144 -26.49 3.82 -20.42
CA ASN A 144 -27.82 4.33 -20.08
C ASN A 144 -28.37 3.74 -18.77
N GLN A 145 -27.91 2.55 -18.35
CA GLN A 145 -28.40 1.97 -17.10
C GLN A 145 -27.75 2.61 -15.87
N SER A 146 -26.45 2.89 -15.95
CA SER A 146 -25.70 3.52 -14.87
C SER A 146 -25.71 5.04 -14.93
N GLN A 147 -26.25 5.62 -16.01
CA GLN A 147 -26.24 7.06 -16.29
C GLN A 147 -24.84 7.66 -16.12
N SER A 148 -23.82 6.97 -16.63
CA SER A 148 -22.42 7.38 -16.47
C SER A 148 -21.52 6.91 -17.61
N TYR A 149 -20.45 7.65 -17.87
CA TYR A 149 -19.40 7.25 -18.80
C TYR A 149 -18.43 6.26 -18.14
N ASN A 150 -18.08 5.19 -18.85
CA ASN A 150 -17.17 4.18 -18.32
C ASN A 150 -16.23 3.60 -19.39
N PHE A 151 -14.99 3.34 -18.99
CA PHE A 151 -14.11 2.45 -19.73
C PHE A 151 -14.60 1.01 -19.63
N SER A 152 -14.86 0.40 -20.78
CA SER A 152 -15.24 -1.02 -20.89
C SER A 152 -14.46 -1.71 -22.00
N THR A 153 -14.15 -2.98 -21.75
CA THR A 153 -13.81 -3.92 -22.80
C THR A 153 -15.12 -4.48 -23.35
N PRO A 154 -15.42 -4.34 -24.65
CA PRO A 154 -16.68 -4.82 -25.23
C PRO A 154 -16.70 -6.34 -25.36
N ASP A 155 -15.54 -6.97 -25.48
CA ASP A 155 -15.38 -8.42 -25.52
C ASP A 155 -15.66 -9.04 -24.14
N LYS A 156 -16.69 -9.89 -24.10
CA LYS A 156 -17.14 -10.61 -22.91
C LYS A 156 -16.05 -11.55 -22.37
N THR A 157 -15.41 -12.32 -23.24
CA THR A 157 -14.37 -13.29 -22.89
C THR A 157 -13.20 -12.58 -22.23
N LEU A 158 -12.72 -11.48 -22.84
CA LEU A 158 -11.63 -10.70 -22.25
C LEU A 158 -12.02 -10.06 -20.91
N SER A 159 -13.25 -9.58 -20.77
CA SER A 159 -13.73 -9.05 -19.49
C SER A 159 -13.79 -10.14 -18.40
N LEU A 160 -14.18 -11.37 -18.75
CA LEU A 160 -14.17 -12.51 -17.84
C LEU A 160 -12.74 -12.93 -17.49
N THR A 161 -11.84 -13.00 -18.46
CA THR A 161 -10.41 -13.29 -18.22
C THR A 161 -9.79 -12.27 -17.26
N ASN A 162 -10.09 -10.98 -17.41
CA ASN A 162 -9.55 -9.93 -16.52
C ASN A 162 -9.98 -10.13 -15.07
N ASN A 163 -11.25 -10.45 -14.86
CA ASN A 163 -11.78 -10.77 -13.54
C ASN A 163 -11.19 -12.09 -13.01
N GLY A 164 -11.07 -13.11 -13.87
CA GLY A 164 -10.53 -14.42 -13.52
C GLY A 164 -9.08 -14.35 -13.05
N VAL A 165 -8.23 -13.57 -13.72
CA VAL A 165 -6.84 -13.32 -13.30
C VAL A 165 -6.80 -12.66 -11.92
N LEU A 166 -7.62 -11.63 -11.68
CA LEU A 166 -7.63 -10.94 -10.39
C LEU A 166 -8.17 -11.84 -9.27
N LEU A 167 -9.20 -12.64 -9.58
CA LEU A 167 -9.79 -13.62 -8.69
C LEU A 167 -8.76 -14.70 -8.32
N PHE A 168 -7.94 -15.14 -9.27
CA PHE A 168 -6.86 -16.08 -9.01
C PHE A 168 -5.86 -15.54 -7.96
N PHE A 169 -5.41 -14.29 -8.09
CA PHE A 169 -4.55 -13.67 -7.08
C PHE A 169 -5.22 -13.58 -5.70
N CYS A 170 -6.52 -13.26 -5.67
CA CYS A 170 -7.28 -13.21 -4.41
C CYS A 170 -7.36 -14.58 -3.74
N ILE A 171 -7.77 -15.63 -4.48
CA ILE A 171 -7.90 -16.99 -3.96
C ILE A 171 -6.54 -17.53 -3.50
N PHE A 172 -5.49 -17.33 -4.31
CA PHE A 172 -4.13 -17.69 -3.93
C PHE A 172 -3.71 -17.00 -2.62
N GLY A 173 -3.97 -15.70 -2.50
CA GLY A 173 -3.74 -14.95 -1.28
C GLY A 173 -4.51 -15.49 -0.07
N ILE A 174 -5.80 -15.79 -0.24
CA ILE A 174 -6.64 -16.34 0.83
C ILE A 174 -6.06 -17.66 1.35
N ILE A 175 -5.67 -18.58 0.45
CA ILE A 175 -5.08 -19.87 0.84
C ILE A 175 -3.78 -19.64 1.61
N MET A 176 -2.86 -18.85 1.05
CA MET A 176 -1.56 -18.58 1.66
C MET A 176 -1.69 -17.92 3.04
N LEU A 177 -2.50 -16.86 3.16
CA LEU A 177 -2.67 -16.15 4.43
C LEU A 177 -3.41 -17.01 5.45
N SER A 178 -4.39 -17.82 5.03
CA SER A 178 -5.10 -18.73 5.95
C SER A 178 -4.17 -19.78 6.53
N VAL A 179 -3.30 -20.38 5.72
CA VAL A 179 -2.26 -21.32 6.18
C VAL A 179 -1.31 -20.61 7.15
N MET A 180 -0.82 -19.42 6.81
CA MET A 180 0.07 -18.64 7.69
C MET A 180 -0.60 -18.29 9.03
N ASN A 181 -1.85 -17.83 9.01
CA ASN A 181 -2.63 -17.51 10.20
C ASN A 181 -2.84 -18.75 11.08
N PHE A 182 -3.12 -19.90 10.47
CA PHE A 182 -3.26 -21.17 11.17
C PHE A 182 -1.95 -21.61 11.84
N LEU A 183 -0.83 -21.60 11.11
CA LEU A 183 0.49 -21.94 11.64
C LEU A 183 0.93 -21.02 12.78
N ILE A 184 0.67 -19.72 12.64
CA ILE A 184 0.91 -18.75 13.71
C ILE A 184 0.06 -19.10 14.94
N SER A 185 -1.24 -19.36 14.76
CA SER A 185 -2.16 -19.68 15.85
C SER A 185 -1.77 -20.96 16.61
N LEU A 186 -1.28 -21.98 15.90
CA LEU A 186 -0.72 -23.19 16.53
C LEU A 186 0.50 -22.88 17.39
N LYS A 187 1.41 -22.03 16.89
CA LYS A 187 2.61 -21.64 17.62
C LYS A 187 2.31 -20.74 18.81
N PHE A 188 1.30 -19.87 18.69
CA PHE A 188 0.85 -19.01 19.78
C PHE A 188 0.49 -19.83 21.02
N LYS A 189 -0.27 -20.91 20.90
CA LYS A 189 -0.63 -21.77 22.05
C LYS A 189 0.58 -22.20 22.90
N HIS A 190 1.77 -22.34 22.30
CA HIS A 190 3.01 -22.67 23.00
C HIS A 190 3.70 -21.44 23.62
N ILE A 191 3.56 -20.26 23.01
CA ILE A 191 4.15 -18.99 23.47
C ILE A 191 3.36 -18.40 24.65
N PHE A 192 2.04 -18.62 24.69
CA PHE A 192 1.13 -18.13 25.74
C PHE A 192 1.40 -18.69 27.15
N ASN A 193 2.23 -19.73 27.28
CA ASN A 193 2.66 -20.26 28.59
C ASN A 193 3.87 -19.52 29.20
N LYS A 194 4.30 -18.36 28.65
CA LYS A 194 5.45 -17.60 29.17
C LYS A 194 5.11 -16.12 29.42
N ASP A 195 5.45 -15.63 30.62
CA ASP A 195 5.12 -14.34 31.25
C ASP A 195 5.64 -13.04 30.58
N ASP A 196 5.99 -13.04 29.28
CA ASP A 196 6.54 -11.84 28.62
C ASP A 196 5.44 -10.91 28.05
N HIS A 197 4.68 -10.27 28.96
CA HIS A 197 3.51 -9.43 28.66
C HIS A 197 3.77 -8.30 27.63
N ASN A 198 5.00 -7.76 27.57
CA ASN A 198 5.30 -6.62 26.68
C ASN A 198 5.43 -7.01 25.20
N LYS A 199 5.89 -8.22 24.87
CA LYS A 199 5.99 -8.67 23.47
C LYS A 199 4.67 -9.21 22.93
N TYR A 200 3.82 -9.66 23.83
CA TYR A 200 2.53 -10.28 23.56
C TYR A 200 1.59 -9.38 22.73
N GLY A 201 1.42 -8.11 23.14
CA GLY A 201 0.51 -7.18 22.46
C GLY A 201 0.87 -6.94 20.99
N SER A 202 2.16 -6.72 20.69
CA SER A 202 2.62 -6.49 19.31
C SER A 202 2.37 -7.71 18.41
N GLN A 203 2.51 -8.92 18.94
CA GLN A 203 2.33 -10.15 18.15
C GLN A 203 0.86 -10.39 17.83
N ILE A 204 -0.05 -10.20 18.80
CA ILE A 204 -1.50 -10.32 18.59
C ILE A 204 -1.98 -9.33 17.55
N THR A 205 -1.57 -8.07 17.66
CA THR A 205 -2.02 -7.04 16.72
C THR A 205 -1.54 -7.36 15.29
N MET A 206 -0.35 -7.95 15.12
CA MET A 206 0.08 -8.46 13.81
C MET A 206 -0.79 -9.63 13.31
N LEU A 207 -1.20 -10.56 14.19
CA LEU A 207 -2.10 -11.65 13.83
C LEU A 207 -3.48 -11.13 13.42
N ILE A 208 -4.07 -10.22 14.21
CA ILE A 208 -5.34 -9.56 13.89
C ILE A 208 -5.26 -8.89 12.51
N PHE A 209 -4.15 -8.24 12.19
CA PHE A 209 -3.95 -7.67 10.86
C PHE A 209 -3.98 -8.71 9.75
N MET A 210 -3.26 -9.83 9.92
CA MET A 210 -3.24 -10.86 8.89
C MET A 210 -4.63 -11.49 8.72
N CYS A 211 -5.38 -11.70 9.79
CA CYS A 211 -6.78 -12.14 9.74
C CYS A 211 -7.68 -11.12 9.02
N LEU A 212 -7.54 -9.83 9.32
CA LEU A 212 -8.31 -8.77 8.68
C LEU A 212 -7.99 -8.65 7.18
N THR A 213 -6.71 -8.80 6.82
CA THR A 213 -6.29 -8.82 5.41
C THR A 213 -6.91 -10.01 4.68
N THR A 214 -6.91 -11.21 5.29
CA THR A 214 -7.60 -12.38 4.72
C THR A 214 -9.09 -12.12 4.54
N LEU A 215 -9.76 -11.50 5.52
CA LEU A 215 -11.18 -11.16 5.43
C LEU A 215 -11.48 -10.23 4.25
N PHE A 216 -10.68 -9.19 4.05
CA PHE A 216 -10.85 -8.29 2.90
C PHE A 216 -10.57 -8.98 1.56
N LEU A 217 -9.62 -9.91 1.49
CA LEU A 217 -9.41 -10.72 0.29
C LEU A 217 -10.61 -11.63 0.00
N ILE A 218 -11.24 -12.21 1.02
CA ILE A 218 -12.49 -12.99 0.87
C ILE A 218 -13.61 -12.11 0.31
N ILE A 219 -13.83 -10.93 0.90
CA ILE A 219 -14.84 -9.97 0.42
C ILE A 219 -14.58 -9.60 -1.04
N THR A 220 -13.33 -9.29 -1.38
CA THR A 220 -12.92 -8.94 -2.75
C THR A 220 -13.14 -10.11 -3.72
N SER A 221 -12.82 -11.33 -3.31
CA SER A 221 -13.04 -12.55 -4.09
C SER A 221 -14.53 -12.77 -4.38
N VAL A 222 -15.40 -12.62 -3.37
CA VAL A 222 -16.86 -12.72 -3.54
C VAL A 222 -17.35 -11.66 -4.52
N GLN A 223 -16.91 -10.40 -4.39
CA GLN A 223 -17.27 -9.33 -5.33
C GLN A 223 -16.86 -9.66 -6.78
N LEU A 224 -15.67 -10.25 -6.98
CA LEU A 224 -15.20 -10.67 -8.30
C LEU A 224 -16.02 -11.81 -8.88
N VAL A 225 -16.43 -12.80 -8.07
CA VAL A 225 -17.32 -13.89 -8.50
C VAL A 225 -18.68 -13.33 -8.92
N VAL A 226 -19.30 -12.49 -8.09
CA VAL A 226 -20.59 -11.86 -8.37
C VAL A 226 -20.52 -11.00 -9.64
N ARG A 227 -19.42 -10.25 -9.83
CA ARG A 227 -19.17 -9.48 -11.06
C ARG A 227 -19.01 -10.38 -12.28
N SER A 228 -18.34 -11.53 -12.16
CA SER A 228 -18.21 -12.49 -13.26
C SER A 228 -19.55 -13.10 -13.66
N ILE A 229 -20.41 -13.45 -12.69
CA ILE A 229 -21.79 -13.89 -12.96
C ILE A 229 -22.59 -12.79 -13.68
N ALA A 230 -22.44 -11.54 -13.26
CA ALA A 230 -23.11 -10.41 -13.91
C ALA A 230 -22.63 -10.18 -15.37
N ILE A 231 -21.33 -10.37 -15.64
CA ILE A 231 -20.80 -10.33 -17.01
C ILE A 231 -21.34 -11.51 -17.82
N ASP A 232 -21.45 -12.70 -17.22
CA ASP A 232 -21.91 -13.89 -17.92
C ASP A 232 -23.38 -13.79 -18.33
N THR A 233 -24.22 -13.30 -17.42
CA THR A 233 -25.67 -13.08 -17.60
C THR A 233 -26.01 -11.79 -18.35
N ASN A 234 -25.01 -11.00 -18.77
CA ASN A 234 -25.18 -9.66 -19.37
C ASN A 234 -25.98 -8.68 -18.49
N ASN A 235 -26.02 -8.88 -17.17
CA ASN A 235 -26.67 -7.98 -16.23
C ASN A 235 -25.79 -6.75 -15.97
N THR A 236 -26.04 -5.69 -16.74
CA THR A 236 -25.30 -4.43 -16.76
C THR A 236 -25.41 -3.65 -15.45
N PHE A 237 -26.61 -3.57 -14.87
CA PHE A 237 -26.84 -2.97 -13.55
C PHE A 237 -26.01 -3.64 -12.44
N MET A 238 -26.03 -4.97 -12.38
CA MET A 238 -25.30 -5.73 -11.36
C MET A 238 -23.78 -5.61 -11.55
N LYS A 239 -23.30 -5.67 -12.80
CA LYS A 239 -21.89 -5.43 -13.14
C LYS A 239 -21.44 -4.05 -12.68
N TYR A 240 -22.24 -3.01 -12.91
CA TYR A 240 -21.93 -1.64 -12.49
C TYR A 240 -21.91 -1.49 -10.97
N THR A 241 -22.95 -2.01 -10.30
CA THR A 241 -23.05 -1.99 -8.84
C THR A 241 -21.85 -2.68 -8.19
N MET A 242 -21.44 -3.85 -8.70
CA MET A 242 -20.26 -4.54 -8.20
C MET A 242 -18.96 -3.79 -8.47
N ASN A 243 -18.83 -3.13 -9.63
CA ASN A 243 -17.67 -2.26 -9.89
C ASN A 243 -17.60 -1.12 -8.88
N ASN A 244 -18.72 -0.49 -8.56
CA ASN A 244 -18.76 0.60 -7.57
C ASN A 244 -18.34 0.13 -6.19
N TYR A 245 -18.84 -1.02 -5.72
CA TYR A 245 -18.42 -1.58 -4.43
C TYR A 245 -16.94 -1.98 -4.42
N PHE A 246 -16.46 -2.54 -5.53
CA PHE A 246 -15.06 -2.90 -5.72
C PHE A 246 -14.11 -1.69 -5.59
N PHE A 247 -14.57 -0.50 -6.02
CA PHE A 247 -13.81 0.75 -5.87
C PHE A 247 -13.78 1.30 -4.45
N TYR A 248 -14.62 0.82 -3.54
CA TYR A 248 -14.50 1.13 -2.12
C TYR A 248 -13.65 0.08 -1.39
N SER A 249 -13.80 -1.20 -1.73
CA SER A 249 -13.09 -2.29 -1.05
C SER A 249 -11.57 -2.21 -1.26
N ILE A 250 -11.10 -1.93 -2.49
CA ILE A 250 -9.65 -1.83 -2.77
C ILE A 250 -8.98 -0.71 -1.98
N PRO A 251 -9.43 0.57 -2.04
CA PRO A 251 -8.81 1.62 -1.24
C PRO A 251 -8.82 1.33 0.27
N ILE A 252 -9.88 0.71 0.78
CA ILE A 252 -9.94 0.31 2.20
C ILE A 252 -8.87 -0.74 2.49
N LEU A 253 -8.75 -1.78 1.67
CA LEU A 253 -7.72 -2.81 1.80
C LEU A 253 -6.30 -2.21 1.74
N ASN A 254 -6.05 -1.29 0.83
CA ASN A 254 -4.76 -0.64 0.63
C ASN A 254 -4.39 0.27 1.81
N THR A 255 -5.34 1.09 2.24
CA THR A 255 -5.12 2.05 3.33
C THR A 255 -4.93 1.36 4.68
N LEU A 256 -5.57 0.20 4.89
CA LEU A 256 -5.51 -0.54 6.15
C LEU A 256 -4.07 -0.79 6.64
N GLN A 257 -3.14 -1.07 5.74
CA GLN A 257 -1.79 -1.48 6.11
C GLN A 257 -0.96 -0.39 6.84
N PRO A 258 -0.81 0.85 6.33
CA PRO A 258 -0.15 1.93 7.06
C PRO A 258 -0.84 2.30 8.37
N TYR A 259 -2.18 2.36 8.39
CA TYR A 259 -2.92 2.68 9.61
C TYR A 259 -2.58 1.69 10.72
N LEU A 260 -2.49 0.41 10.39
CA LEU A 260 -2.18 -0.61 11.37
C LEU A 260 -0.72 -0.58 11.81
N ILE A 261 0.23 -0.26 10.93
CA ILE A 261 1.62 -0.06 11.32
C ILE A 261 1.75 1.11 12.30
N LEU A 262 1.00 2.19 12.05
CA LEU A 262 0.94 3.34 12.95
C LEU A 262 0.33 2.96 14.30
N ILE A 263 -0.75 2.17 14.33
CA ILE A 263 -1.33 1.67 15.59
C ILE A 263 -0.33 0.78 16.36
N LEU A 264 0.35 -0.12 15.64
CA LEU A 264 1.30 -1.10 16.19
C LEU A 264 2.52 -0.47 16.84
N SER A 265 3.14 0.51 16.18
CA SER A 265 4.40 1.08 16.64
C SER A 265 4.15 2.39 17.39
N HIS A 266 4.17 2.33 18.72
CA HIS A 266 4.13 3.52 19.56
C HIS A 266 5.28 4.49 19.25
N GLN A 267 6.46 3.94 18.94
CA GLN A 267 7.62 4.73 18.53
C GLN A 267 7.35 5.45 17.20
N LEU A 268 6.83 4.73 16.21
CA LEU A 268 6.45 5.34 14.92
C LEU A 268 5.43 6.46 15.10
N ARG A 269 4.44 6.30 15.99
CA ARG A 269 3.49 7.38 16.30
C ARG A 269 4.19 8.61 16.83
N LYS A 270 5.11 8.44 17.78
CA LYS A 270 5.90 9.54 18.34
C LYS A 270 6.76 10.20 17.27
N ASP A 271 7.40 9.42 16.41
CA ASP A 271 8.30 9.95 15.38
C ASP A 271 7.53 10.63 14.24
N VAL A 272 6.39 10.10 13.81
CA VAL A 272 5.48 10.76 12.85
C VAL A 272 4.93 12.05 13.45
N LEU A 273 4.51 12.05 14.73
CA LEU A 273 4.05 13.27 15.41
C LEU A 273 5.18 14.30 15.51
N LYS A 274 6.40 13.88 15.86
CA LYS A 274 7.57 14.76 15.92
C LYS A 274 7.92 15.30 14.53
N PHE A 275 7.86 14.47 13.49
CA PHE A 275 8.07 14.87 12.11
C PHE A 275 7.05 15.93 11.70
N LEU A 276 5.76 15.70 11.98
CA LEU A 276 4.67 16.66 11.76
C LEU A 276 4.88 17.98 12.48
N CYS A 277 5.25 17.94 13.77
CA CYS A 277 5.54 19.14 14.57
C CYS A 277 6.83 19.85 14.15
N SER A 278 7.77 19.16 13.48
CA SER A 278 9.03 19.76 13.01
C SER A 278 8.89 20.47 11.67
N ILE A 279 7.87 20.14 10.86
CA ILE A 279 7.57 20.81 9.58
C ILE A 279 7.30 22.32 9.77
N PRO A 280 6.48 22.78 10.74
CA PRO A 280 6.22 24.21 10.93
C PRO A 280 7.37 24.98 11.61
N HIS A 281 8.28 24.34 12.35
CA HIS A 281 9.31 25.03 13.14
C HIS A 281 10.62 25.35 12.39
N LYS A 282 10.76 24.94 11.12
CA LYS A 282 11.99 25.17 10.33
C LYS A 282 12.02 26.52 9.58
N LYS A 283 11.18 27.49 9.97
CA LYS A 283 11.28 28.89 9.55
C LYS A 283 11.40 29.78 10.80
N ILE A 284 12.29 30.78 10.71
CA ILE A 284 12.70 31.76 11.73
C ILE A 284 13.86 31.29 12.64
N CYS A 285 14.97 30.92 12.02
CA CYS A 285 16.29 31.34 12.49
C CYS A 285 17.05 31.84 11.27
N THR A 286 16.53 32.91 10.66
CA THR A 286 17.33 33.79 9.82
C THR A 286 18.45 34.36 10.67
N SER A 287 19.65 33.85 10.43
CA SER A 287 20.92 34.56 10.55
C SER A 287 20.75 36.08 10.42
N ASN A 288 20.79 36.81 11.53
CA ASN A 288 21.24 38.20 11.59
C ASN A 288 21.47 38.61 13.06
N GLY A 289 22.73 38.92 13.39
CA GLY A 289 23.23 39.29 14.73
C GLY A 289 23.67 38.04 15.50
N ASP A 290 24.95 37.73 15.73
CA ASP A 290 26.00 38.63 16.20
C ASP A 290 27.35 38.35 15.52
N LYS A 291 27.69 39.21 14.56
CA LYS A 291 29.07 39.58 14.26
C LYS A 291 29.34 40.99 14.81
N VAL A 292 29.14 41.21 16.12
CA VAL A 292 29.69 42.40 16.81
C VAL A 292 30.01 42.03 18.27
N LYS A 293 31.17 41.40 18.49
CA LYS A 293 32.07 41.62 19.64
C LYS A 293 33.32 40.76 19.51
N ALA A 294 34.12 41.10 18.50
CA ALA A 294 35.56 41.10 18.70
C ALA A 294 35.90 42.44 19.37
N ILE A 295 36.91 42.42 20.25
CA ILE A 295 37.55 43.57 20.93
C ILE A 295 36.87 44.01 22.24
N SER A 296 37.10 43.23 23.31
CA SER A 296 37.53 43.73 24.62
C SER A 296 37.79 42.54 25.55
N LEU A 297 38.90 42.56 26.30
CA LEU A 297 39.39 41.55 27.26
C LEU A 297 40.42 40.55 26.69
N ASN A 298 41.37 41.06 25.90
CA ASN A 298 42.78 40.83 26.22
C ASN A 298 43.12 41.88 27.28
N ASP A 299 43.19 41.48 28.57
CA ASP A 299 43.94 42.14 29.65
C ASP A 299 43.44 41.65 31.01
N HIS A 300 43.73 40.39 31.38
CA HIS A 300 43.99 39.96 32.76
C HIS A 300 44.17 38.44 32.81
N ASN A 301 45.43 38.00 32.68
CA ASN A 301 45.97 36.93 33.53
C ASN A 301 47.48 36.77 33.23
N ASN A 302 48.22 37.82 33.59
CA ASN A 302 49.56 37.67 34.13
C ASN A 302 49.42 37.62 35.66
N ASN A 303 50.22 36.75 36.29
CA ASN A 303 50.30 36.45 37.73
C ASN A 303 49.12 35.61 38.24
N VAL A 304 49.30 34.38 38.69
CA VAL A 304 49.72 33.92 40.03
C VAL A 304 49.65 32.38 39.92
N MET A 305 50.61 31.50 40.21
CA MET A 305 51.46 31.19 41.38
C MET A 305 52.40 30.06 40.87
N ARG A 306 53.73 30.09 40.96
CA ARG A 306 54.58 29.80 42.14
C ARG A 306 53.96 28.82 43.15
N LYS A 307 54.19 27.52 42.96
CA LYS A 307 55.01 26.65 43.83
C LYS A 307 55.00 25.22 43.32
#